data_AF-A0A1I7FS01-F1
#
_entry.id   AF-A0A1I7FS01-F1
#
_cell.length_a   1.000
_cell.length_b   1.000
_cell.length_c   1.000
_cell.angle_alpha   90.00
_cell.angle_beta   90.00
_cell.angle_gamma   90.00
#
_symmetry.space_group_name_H-M   'P 1'
#
loop_
_entity.id
_entity.type
_entity.pdbx_description
1 polymer ?
#
loop_
_entity_poly.entity_id
_entity_poly.type
_entity_poly.pdbx_seq_one_letter_code
_entity_poly.pdbx_strand_id
1 'polypeptide(L)'
;MSGVSGINYAQRSDVSLGYYFYMFLFFMIVFGMALKNADGKESGLGVVLPLLTFITVAQTINSCKSYRDYNDFALSKEQVYSIGQDILDQYFAADKSGTETMELHVLANEERDNTWPYTFYVGDAISDSLSRHGVISKFIKCTVIYDRQKDEEFKVGF
;
A
#
# COMPACT_ATOMS: atom_id res chain seq x y z
N MET A 1 10.54 -13.66 -8.17
CA MET A 1 12.00 -13.45 -8.12
C MET A 1 12.32 -12.79 -6.80
N SER A 2 12.85 -13.58 -5.87
CA SER A 2 13.35 -13.19 -4.56
C SER A 2 14.78 -12.64 -4.72
N GLY A 3 15.01 -11.36 -4.43
CA GLY A 3 16.36 -10.83 -4.53
C GLY A 3 16.49 -9.31 -4.44
N VAL A 4 15.91 -8.67 -3.41
CA VAL A 4 16.38 -7.34 -2.96
C VAL A 4 16.24 -7.23 -1.43
N SER A 5 16.84 -8.17 -0.69
CA SER A 5 16.94 -8.10 0.76
C SER A 5 18.25 -7.41 1.16
N GLY A 6 18.33 -6.10 0.94
CA GLY A 6 19.37 -5.25 1.55
C GLY A 6 18.96 -4.79 2.96
N ILE A 7 19.88 -4.20 3.73
CA ILE A 7 19.61 -3.62 5.06
C ILE A 7 18.37 -2.71 5.07
N ASN A 8 18.14 -1.98 3.97
CA ASN A 8 16.99 -1.08 3.81
C ASN A 8 15.64 -1.81 3.75
N TYR A 9 15.61 -3.09 3.36
CA TYR A 9 14.38 -3.90 3.38
C TYR A 9 13.91 -4.17 4.81
N ALA A 10 14.85 -4.41 5.74
CA ALA A 10 14.55 -4.62 7.15
C ALA A 10 14.08 -3.33 7.85
N GLN A 11 14.40 -2.16 7.30
CA GLN A 11 13.96 -0.85 7.82
C GLN A 11 12.56 -0.45 7.35
N ARG A 12 11.95 -1.17 6.40
CA ARG A 12 10.57 -0.88 6.01
C ARG A 12 9.61 -1.16 7.16
N SER A 13 8.67 -0.24 7.39
CA SER A 13 7.72 -0.31 8.51
C SER A 13 6.86 -1.58 8.48
N ASP A 14 6.46 -2.07 7.30
CA ASP A 14 5.70 -3.31 7.12
C ASP A 14 6.51 -4.57 7.45
N VAL A 15 7.80 -4.60 7.10
CA VAL A 15 8.72 -5.69 7.46
C VAL A 15 9.02 -5.67 8.96
N SER A 16 9.15 -4.46 9.52
CA SER A 16 9.41 -4.28 10.94
C SER A 16 8.30 -4.78 11.85
N LEU A 17 7.06 -4.60 11.41
CA LEU A 17 5.89 -5.12 12.10
C LEU A 17 5.96 -6.65 12.28
N GLY A 18 6.50 -7.37 11.29
CA GLY A 18 6.64 -8.82 11.34
C GLY A 18 7.55 -9.29 12.48
N TYR A 19 8.77 -8.76 12.59
CA TYR A 19 9.68 -9.18 13.65
C TYR A 19 9.26 -8.65 15.04
N TYR A 20 8.65 -7.46 15.13
CA TYR A 20 8.06 -6.97 16.39
C TYR A 20 6.90 -7.86 16.85
N PHE A 21 6.08 -8.37 15.93
CA PHE A 21 4.99 -9.30 16.24
C PHE A 21 5.51 -10.61 16.83
N TYR A 22 6.53 -11.24 16.23
CA TYR A 22 7.11 -12.46 16.77
C TYR A 22 7.83 -12.24 18.10
N MET A 23 8.50 -11.10 18.28
CA MET A 23 9.11 -10.73 19.55
C MET A 23 8.04 -10.51 20.64
N PHE A 24 6.93 -9.88 20.30
CA PHE A 24 5.77 -9.74 21.19
C PHE A 24 5.20 -11.11 21.59
N LEU A 25 4.98 -12.02 20.63
CA LEU A 25 4.53 -13.39 20.92
C LEU A 25 5.49 -14.14 21.83
N PHE A 26 6.80 -14.01 21.59
CA PHE A 26 7.82 -14.62 22.45
C PHE A 26 7.71 -14.12 23.90
N PHE A 27 7.61 -12.80 24.10
CA PHE A 27 7.42 -12.23 25.44
C PHE A 27 6.10 -12.67 26.08
N MET A 28 5.02 -12.80 25.31
CA MET A 28 3.73 -13.28 25.81
C MET A 28 3.82 -14.73 26.30
N ILE A 29 4.53 -15.61 25.57
CA ILE A 29 4.73 -17.01 25.94
C ILE A 29 5.60 -17.11 27.21
N VAL A 30 6.70 -16.36 27.27
CA VAL A 30 7.58 -16.32 28.45
C VAL A 30 6.83 -15.79 29.67
N PHE A 31 6.02 -14.74 29.49
CA PHE A 31 5.20 -14.18 30.56
C PHE A 31 4.11 -15.14 31.04
N GLY A 32 3.44 -15.83 30.12
CA GLY A 32 2.47 -16.89 30.44
C GLY A 32 3.09 -18.05 31.23
N MET A 33 4.31 -18.48 30.86
CA MET A 33 5.05 -19.50 31.60
C MET A 33 5.48 -19.02 32.99
N ALA A 34 5.92 -17.77 33.12
CA ALA A 34 6.30 -17.17 34.39
C ALA A 34 5.11 -17.08 35.36
N LEU A 35 3.93 -16.68 34.87
CA LEU A 35 2.70 -16.63 35.67
C LEU A 35 2.21 -18.02 36.12
N LYS A 36 2.35 -19.04 35.26
CA LYS A 36 2.02 -20.43 35.63
C LYS A 36 2.88 -20.96 36.78
N ASN A 37 4.14 -20.52 36.86
CA ASN A 37 5.07 -20.94 37.91
C ASN A 37 4.96 -20.12 39.21
N ALA A 38 4.37 -18.93 39.18
CA ALA A 38 4.25 -18.05 40.34
C ALA A 38 3.11 -18.45 41.29
N ASP A 39 1.96 -18.89 40.77
CA ASP A 39 0.76 -19.15 41.59
C ASP A 39 0.44 -20.64 41.83
N GLY A 40 1.16 -21.57 41.19
CA GLY A 40 0.98 -23.03 41.34
C GLY A 40 -0.41 -23.58 40.96
N LYS A 41 -1.34 -22.70 40.57
CA LYS A 41 -2.68 -23.00 40.05
C LYS A 41 -2.79 -22.44 38.65
N GLU A 42 -3.49 -23.15 37.78
CA GLU A 42 -3.78 -22.70 36.41
C GLU A 42 -4.70 -21.48 36.43
N SER A 43 -4.10 -20.32 36.62
CA SER A 43 -4.74 -19.03 36.57
C SER A 43 -4.88 -18.63 35.11
N GLY A 44 -6.11 -18.56 34.60
CA GLY A 44 -6.43 -18.13 33.22
C GLY A 44 -5.89 -16.74 32.84
N LEU A 45 -5.35 -15.98 33.81
CA LEU A 45 -4.63 -14.71 33.62
C LEU A 45 -3.44 -14.84 32.64
N GLY A 46 -2.77 -15.98 32.58
CA GLY A 46 -1.65 -16.23 31.66
C GLY A 46 -2.04 -16.19 30.18
N VAL A 47 -3.33 -16.29 29.86
CA VAL A 47 -3.87 -16.19 28.49
C VAL A 47 -4.64 -14.88 28.30
N VAL A 48 -5.39 -14.45 29.31
CA VAL A 48 -6.24 -13.26 29.26
C VAL A 48 -5.43 -11.96 29.12
N LEU A 49 -4.35 -11.81 29.89
CA LEU A 49 -3.50 -10.62 29.81
C LEU A 49 -2.87 -10.45 28.41
N PRO A 50 -2.25 -11.49 27.84
CA PRO A 50 -1.77 -11.47 26.47
C PRO A 50 -2.79 -11.03 25.41
N LEU A 51 -3.98 -11.62 25.47
CA LEU A 51 -5.06 -11.28 24.56
C LEU A 51 -5.51 -9.83 24.70
N LEU A 52 -5.64 -9.32 25.94
CA LEU A 52 -6.00 -7.92 26.17
C LEU A 52 -4.91 -6.95 25.70
N THR A 53 -3.63 -7.28 25.91
CA THR A 53 -2.52 -6.49 25.38
C THR A 53 -2.52 -6.49 23.84
N PHE A 54 -2.72 -7.64 23.21
CA PHE A 54 -2.83 -7.72 21.75
C PHE A 54 -4.00 -6.88 21.22
N ILE A 55 -5.19 -7.00 21.82
CA ILE A 55 -6.37 -6.23 21.41
C ILE A 55 -6.14 -4.73 21.59
N THR A 56 -5.57 -4.29 22.71
CA THR A 56 -5.30 -2.85 22.96
C THR A 56 -4.21 -2.29 22.04
N VAL A 57 -3.13 -3.03 21.77
CA VAL A 57 -2.12 -2.66 20.78
C VAL A 57 -2.73 -2.62 19.38
N ALA A 58 -3.51 -3.62 19.01
CA ALA A 58 -4.17 -3.67 17.70
C ALA A 58 -5.16 -2.50 17.52
N GLN A 59 -5.88 -2.09 18.57
CA GLN A 59 -6.80 -0.94 18.54
C GLN A 59 -6.08 0.42 18.56
N THR A 60 -4.92 0.52 19.21
CA THR A 60 -4.12 1.75 19.19
C THR A 60 -3.39 1.95 17.87
N ILE A 61 -2.98 0.86 17.21
CA ILE A 61 -2.44 0.90 15.85
C ILE A 61 -3.57 1.08 14.82
N ASN A 62 -4.65 0.30 14.91
CA ASN A 62 -5.86 0.46 14.09
C ASN A 62 -6.84 1.43 14.73
N SER A 63 -6.43 2.68 14.90
CA SER A 63 -7.45 3.73 14.93
C SER A 63 -8.21 3.64 13.59
N CYS A 64 -9.54 3.56 13.63
CA CYS A 64 -10.48 3.33 12.52
C CYS A 64 -10.39 4.34 11.33
N LYS A 65 -9.28 5.06 11.19
CA LYS A 65 -8.95 6.02 10.14
C LYS A 65 -7.74 5.62 9.30
N SER A 66 -7.08 4.49 9.58
CA SER A 66 -5.82 4.08 8.90
C SER A 66 -5.90 4.00 7.36
N TYR A 67 -7.10 3.92 6.76
CA TYR A 67 -7.31 4.02 5.31
C TYR A 67 -7.99 5.32 4.86
N ARG A 68 -8.59 6.08 5.78
CA ARG A 68 -9.18 7.40 5.48
C ARG A 68 -8.10 8.45 5.24
N ASP A 69 -6.95 8.26 5.86
CA ASP A 69 -5.80 9.16 5.76
C ASP A 69 -4.97 8.95 4.47
N TYR A 70 -5.31 7.98 3.61
CA TYR A 70 -4.66 7.83 2.30
C TYR A 70 -5.29 8.67 1.18
N ASN A 71 -6.39 9.37 1.45
CA ASN A 71 -6.94 10.35 0.51
C ASN A 71 -6.40 11.75 0.84
N ASP A 72 -5.09 11.93 0.67
CA ASP A 72 -4.36 13.18 0.94
C ASP A 72 -4.90 14.36 0.09
N PHE A 73 -5.62 14.05 -0.99
CA PHE A 73 -6.20 15.01 -1.94
C PHE A 73 -7.69 15.29 -1.69
N ALA A 74 -8.30 14.69 -0.67
CA ALA A 74 -9.73 14.79 -0.38
C ALA A 74 -10.63 14.54 -1.61
N LEU A 75 -10.17 13.70 -2.54
CA LEU A 75 -10.89 13.38 -3.78
C LEU A 75 -12.21 12.70 -3.46
N SER A 76 -13.26 13.08 -4.17
CA SER A 76 -14.52 12.35 -4.14
C SER A 76 -14.33 10.95 -4.74
N LYS A 77 -15.22 10.02 -4.40
CA LYS A 77 -15.23 8.67 -4.97
C LYS A 77 -15.31 8.70 -6.49
N GLU A 78 -16.12 9.61 -7.01
CA GLU A 78 -16.33 9.83 -8.44
C GLU A 78 -15.04 10.33 -9.10
N GLN A 79 -14.32 11.26 -8.47
CA GLN A 79 -13.04 11.73 -8.98
C GLN A 79 -12.01 10.59 -9.05
N VAL A 80 -11.86 9.82 -7.98
CA VAL A 80 -10.93 8.67 -7.95
C VAL A 80 -11.27 7.65 -9.05
N TYR A 81 -12.55 7.37 -9.26
CA TYR A 81 -13.00 6.45 -10.31
C TYR A 81 -12.69 7.01 -11.71
N SER A 82 -13.01 8.28 -11.96
CA SER A 82 -12.76 8.93 -13.25
C SER A 82 -11.29 9.00 -13.59
N ILE A 83 -10.43 9.34 -12.63
CA ILE A 83 -8.97 9.34 -12.79
C ILE A 83 -8.47 7.93 -13.12
N GLY A 84 -8.92 6.91 -12.37
CA GLY A 84 -8.55 5.51 -12.63
C GLY A 84 -8.99 5.02 -14.01
N GLN A 85 -10.17 5.43 -14.48
CA GLN A 85 -10.66 5.12 -15.82
C GLN A 85 -9.82 5.79 -16.91
N ASP A 86 -9.44 7.06 -16.73
CA ASP A 86 -8.58 7.78 -17.69
C ASP A 86 -7.23 7.09 -17.87
N ILE A 87 -6.63 6.61 -16.78
CA ILE A 87 -5.39 5.82 -16.84
C ILE A 87 -5.59 4.57 -17.71
N LEU A 88 -6.68 3.83 -17.50
CA LEU A 88 -6.97 2.63 -18.30
C LEU A 88 -7.23 2.99 -19.78
N ASP A 89 -7.93 4.08 -20.04
CA ASP A 89 -8.25 4.53 -21.40
C ASP A 89 -6.99 4.89 -22.18
N GLN A 90 -5.98 5.48 -21.53
CA GLN A 90 -4.65 5.72 -22.11
C GLN A 90 -3.97 4.40 -22.52
N TYR A 91 -4.02 3.36 -21.67
CA TYR A 91 -3.50 2.03 -22.02
C TYR A 91 -4.27 1.40 -23.18
N PHE A 92 -5.60 1.49 -23.20
CA PHE A 92 -6.40 0.94 -24.29
C PHE A 92 -6.14 1.66 -25.61
N ALA A 93 -5.95 2.97 -25.59
CA ALA A 93 -5.57 3.74 -26.77
C ALA A 93 -4.19 3.31 -27.30
N ALA A 94 -3.21 3.16 -26.41
CA ALA A 94 -1.86 2.71 -26.76
C ALA A 94 -1.88 1.28 -27.35
N ASP A 95 -2.58 0.35 -26.69
CA ASP A 95 -2.72 -1.04 -27.15
C ASP A 95 -3.40 -1.12 -28.52
N LYS A 96 -4.50 -0.38 -28.72
CA LYS A 96 -5.20 -0.29 -30.00
C LYS A 96 -4.33 0.29 -31.12
N SER A 97 -3.45 1.25 -30.79
CA SER A 97 -2.51 1.81 -31.74
C SER A 97 -1.30 0.91 -32.02
N GLY A 98 -1.13 -0.17 -31.24
CA GLY A 98 -0.05 -1.13 -31.38
C GLY A 98 1.31 -0.62 -30.90
N THR A 99 1.37 0.49 -30.16
CA THR A 99 2.63 1.05 -29.66
C THR A 99 3.29 0.14 -28.63
N GLU A 100 4.61 0.20 -28.56
CA GLU A 100 5.41 -0.51 -27.54
C GLU A 100 5.82 0.41 -26.39
N THR A 101 5.68 1.71 -26.58
CA THR A 101 6.02 2.76 -25.62
C THR A 101 4.89 3.79 -25.57
N MET A 102 4.56 4.29 -24.38
CA MET A 102 3.60 5.37 -24.22
C MET A 102 4.02 6.37 -23.15
N GLU A 103 3.55 7.61 -23.31
CA GLU A 103 3.54 8.61 -22.25
C GLU A 103 2.25 8.43 -21.44
N LEU A 104 2.38 8.15 -20.15
CA LEU A 104 1.26 8.00 -19.23
C LEU A 104 1.07 9.31 -18.49
N HIS A 105 0.03 10.06 -18.86
CA HIS A 105 -0.31 11.34 -18.25
C HIS A 105 -1.07 11.10 -16.94
N VAL A 106 -0.55 11.60 -15.84
CA VAL A 106 -1.14 11.48 -14.49
C VAL A 106 -1.29 12.86 -13.85
N LEU A 107 -2.08 12.96 -12.79
CA LEU A 107 -2.22 14.20 -12.00
C LEU A 107 -0.86 14.77 -11.57
N ALA A 108 -0.70 16.09 -11.51
CA ALA A 108 0.57 16.72 -11.20
C ALA A 108 0.87 16.70 -9.69
N ASN A 109 1.39 15.57 -9.22
CA ASN A 109 1.79 15.33 -7.84
C ASN A 109 3.31 15.31 -7.62
N GLU A 110 4.12 15.81 -8.56
CA GLU A 110 5.60 15.73 -8.48
C GLU A 110 6.15 16.35 -7.20
N GLU A 111 5.52 17.43 -6.72
CA GLU A 111 5.94 18.19 -5.54
C GLU A 111 5.59 17.48 -4.22
N ARG A 112 4.82 16.36 -4.26
CA ARG A 112 4.33 15.63 -3.07
C ARG A 112 4.98 14.25 -2.91
N ASP A 113 6.30 14.27 -2.90
CA ASP A 113 7.18 13.14 -2.55
C ASP A 113 6.97 11.87 -3.42
N ASN A 114 6.36 12.04 -4.60
CA ASN A 114 6.19 10.95 -5.56
C ASN A 114 5.48 9.70 -4.96
N THR A 115 4.53 9.90 -4.04
CA THR A 115 3.95 8.78 -3.27
C THR A 115 2.52 8.46 -3.63
N TRP A 116 1.71 9.46 -4.03
CA TRP A 116 0.28 9.27 -4.26
C TRP A 116 -0.30 10.31 -5.24
N PRO A 117 -1.20 9.96 -6.18
CA PRO A 117 -1.75 8.62 -6.45
C PRO A 117 -0.88 7.77 -7.40
N TYR A 118 -0.03 8.40 -8.21
CA TYR A 118 0.83 7.71 -9.18
C TYR A 118 2.28 8.16 -9.01
N THR A 119 3.17 7.20 -8.82
CA THR A 119 4.61 7.47 -8.75
C THR A 119 5.20 7.49 -10.16
N PHE A 120 6.35 8.13 -10.37
CA PHE A 120 7.01 8.22 -11.69
C PHE A 120 7.32 6.84 -12.30
N TYR A 121 7.40 5.80 -11.46
CA TYR A 121 7.72 4.43 -11.85
C TYR A 121 6.49 3.51 -11.93
N VAL A 122 5.28 3.99 -11.64
CA VAL A 122 4.09 3.14 -11.54
C VAL A 122 3.61 2.60 -12.89
N GLY A 123 3.92 3.30 -14.00
CA GLY A 123 3.44 2.96 -15.33
C GLY A 123 3.77 1.52 -15.74
N ASP A 124 5.05 1.13 -15.65
CA ASP A 124 5.46 -0.24 -16.03
C ASP A 124 4.80 -1.31 -15.14
N ALA A 125 4.54 -1.03 -13.85
CA ALA A 125 3.86 -1.96 -12.96
C ALA A 125 2.38 -2.17 -13.32
N ILE A 126 1.69 -1.10 -13.75
CA ILE A 126 0.32 -1.20 -14.25
C ILE A 126 0.31 -1.99 -15.57
N SER A 127 1.21 -1.66 -16.50
CA SER A 127 1.34 -2.34 -17.79
C SER A 127 1.62 -3.85 -17.66
N ASP A 128 2.53 -4.24 -16.76
CA ASP A 128 2.81 -5.66 -16.47
C ASP A 128 1.57 -6.38 -15.92
N SER A 129 0.82 -5.72 -15.03
CA SER A 129 -0.43 -6.28 -14.50
C SER A 129 -1.49 -6.45 -15.60
N LEU A 130 -1.75 -5.40 -16.39
CA LEU A 130 -2.77 -5.42 -17.44
C LEU A 130 -2.47 -6.47 -18.52
N SER A 131 -1.21 -6.57 -18.95
CA SER A 131 -0.79 -7.52 -19.98
C SER A 131 -0.86 -8.98 -19.50
N ARG A 132 -0.47 -9.26 -18.25
CA ARG A 132 -0.59 -10.60 -17.65
C ARG A 132 -2.02 -11.08 -17.50
N HIS A 133 -2.94 -10.16 -17.26
CA HIS A 133 -4.37 -10.45 -17.16
C HIS A 133 -5.10 -10.40 -18.50
N GLY A 134 -4.40 -10.15 -19.61
CA GLY A 134 -4.98 -10.10 -20.96
C GLY A 134 -5.92 -8.91 -21.19
N VAL A 135 -5.80 -7.85 -20.37
CA VAL A 135 -6.58 -6.61 -20.50
C VAL A 135 -6.04 -5.75 -21.64
N ILE A 136 -4.72 -5.79 -21.86
CA ILE A 136 -4.04 -5.27 -23.05
C ILE A 136 -3.29 -6.41 -23.76
N SER A 137 -3.08 -6.29 -25.07
CA SER A 137 -2.52 -7.37 -25.89
C SER A 137 -1.05 -7.69 -25.60
N LYS A 138 -0.28 -6.69 -25.14
CA LYS A 138 1.15 -6.82 -24.83
C LYS A 138 1.58 -5.80 -23.77
N PHE A 139 2.76 -6.03 -23.19
CA PHE A 139 3.40 -5.05 -22.33
C PHE A 139 3.75 -3.78 -23.13
N ILE A 140 3.39 -2.62 -22.59
CA ILE A 140 3.71 -1.29 -23.11
C ILE A 140 4.60 -0.58 -22.11
N LYS A 141 5.80 -0.16 -22.54
CA LYS A 141 6.73 0.56 -21.67
C LYS A 141 6.23 1.99 -21.44
N CYS A 142 6.19 2.43 -20.20
CA CYS A 142 5.54 3.68 -19.82
C CYS A 142 6.55 4.71 -19.32
N THR A 143 6.42 5.94 -19.79
CA THR A 143 7.06 7.12 -19.18
C THR A 143 5.96 7.94 -18.53
N VAL A 144 5.99 8.08 -17.21
CA VAL A 144 4.97 8.85 -16.47
C VAL A 144 5.24 10.34 -16.65
N ILE A 145 4.21 11.09 -17.05
CA ILE A 145 4.22 12.54 -17.24
C ILE A 145 3.23 13.16 -16.25
N TYR A 146 3.73 14.04 -15.38
CA TYR A 146 2.90 14.83 -14.48
C TYR A 146 2.25 15.97 -15.24
N ASP A 147 0.93 15.91 -15.40
CA ASP A 147 0.18 16.77 -16.30
C ASP A 147 -0.79 17.67 -15.53
N ARG A 148 -0.48 18.98 -15.49
CA ARG A 148 -1.34 19.98 -14.85
C ARG A 148 -2.70 20.13 -15.54
N GLN A 149 -2.82 19.76 -16.81
CA GLN A 149 -4.12 19.77 -17.50
C GLN A 149 -5.06 18.71 -16.93
N LYS A 150 -4.53 17.57 -16.46
CA LYS A 150 -5.32 16.53 -15.81
C LYS A 150 -5.91 17.01 -14.48
N ASP A 151 -5.18 17.85 -13.75
CA ASP A 151 -5.68 18.44 -12.51
C ASP A 151 -6.89 19.35 -12.77
N GLU A 152 -6.83 20.17 -13.82
CA GLU A 152 -7.94 21.01 -14.25
C GLU A 152 -9.13 20.18 -14.75
N GLU A 153 -8.88 19.13 -15.54
CA GLU A 153 -9.89 18.21 -16.06
C GLU A 153 -10.69 17.54 -14.93
N PHE A 154 -9.99 17.00 -13.92
CA PHE A 154 -10.61 16.30 -12.80
C PHE A 154 -10.97 17.20 -11.61
N LYS A 155 -10.75 18.51 -11.74
CA LYS A 155 -11.00 19.52 -10.69
C LYS A 155 -10.31 19.16 -9.38
N VAL A 156 -9.07 18.71 -9.49
CA VAL A 156 -8.20 18.41 -8.35
C VAL A 156 -7.45 19.69 -8.00
N GLY A 157 -7.81 20.29 -6.87
CA GLY A 157 -7.10 21.46 -6.34
C GLY A 157 -5.93 21.01 -5.46
N PHE A 158 -4.73 21.48 -5.79
CA PHE A 158 -3.53 21.30 -4.98
C PHE A 158 -3.28 22.49 -4.07
#